data_AF-A0A5C7Y0D8-F1
#
_entry.id   AF-A0A5C7Y0D8-F1
#
_cell.length_a   1.000
_cell.length_b   1.000
_cell.length_c   1.000
_cell.angle_alpha   90.00
_cell.angle_beta   90.00
_cell.angle_gamma   90.00
#
_symmetry.space_group_name_H-M   'P 1'
#
loop_
_entity.id
_entity.type
_entity.pdbx_description
1 polymer ?
#
loop_
_entity_poly.entity_id
_entity_poly.type
_entity_poly.pdbx_seq_one_letter_code
_entity_poly.pdbx_strand_id
1 'polypeptide(L)'
;MGFVSLALAVVAATRPAAEPTFSTAQGTSAKTNLCDRFKPAMNAIHIETNGPDPGLGRTALLNGALALQGAAANPALDPIYRDAAQAGASAYQDLVVVSSSGKAGDPQFDSAVNNANAKERALKDLCGD
;
A
#
# COMPACT_ATOMS: atom_id res chain seq x y z
N MET A 1 8.22 66.43 19.78
CA MET A 1 7.48 65.23 19.30
C MET A 1 8.49 64.12 19.06
N GLY A 2 8.67 63.22 20.01
CA GLY A 2 9.54 62.05 19.86
C GLY A 2 8.70 60.80 20.06
N PHE A 3 8.49 60.01 19.01
CA PHE A 3 7.79 58.72 19.10
C PHE A 3 8.85 57.65 19.40
N VAL A 4 8.81 57.07 20.60
CA VAL A 4 9.56 55.87 20.94
C VAL A 4 8.74 54.67 20.45
N SER A 5 9.17 54.04 19.37
CA SER A 5 8.54 52.81 18.87
C SER A 5 9.05 51.60 19.68
N LEU A 6 8.16 50.97 20.44
CA LEU A 6 8.40 49.66 21.05
C LEU A 6 8.15 48.57 19.99
N ALA A 7 9.21 47.92 19.52
CA ALA A 7 9.09 46.71 18.71
C ALA A 7 8.92 45.50 19.65
N LEU A 8 7.68 44.99 19.77
CA LEU A 8 7.39 43.72 20.41
C LEU A 8 7.72 42.58 19.43
N ALA A 9 8.87 41.94 19.62
CA ALA A 9 9.20 40.70 18.92
C ALA A 9 8.39 39.55 19.54
N VAL A 10 7.36 39.07 18.82
CA VAL A 10 6.66 37.84 19.18
C VAL A 10 7.50 36.65 18.71
N VAL A 11 8.23 36.03 19.62
CA VAL A 11 8.87 34.72 19.38
C VAL A 11 7.80 33.66 19.51
N ALA A 12 7.25 33.20 18.37
CA ALA A 12 6.40 32.03 18.33
C ALA A 12 7.27 30.77 18.50
N ALA A 13 7.20 30.15 19.68
CA ALA A 13 7.87 28.88 19.94
C ALA A 13 7.18 27.75 19.14
N THR A 14 7.85 27.25 18.10
CA THR A 14 7.44 26.04 17.38
C THR A 14 7.68 24.83 18.27
N ARG A 15 6.65 24.39 19.01
CA ARG A 15 6.68 23.10 19.71
C ARG A 15 6.51 21.98 18.67
N PRO A 16 7.38 20.96 18.62
CA PRO A 16 7.09 19.78 17.80
C PRO A 16 5.76 19.19 18.25
N ALA A 17 4.88 18.93 17.29
CA ALA A 17 3.62 18.24 17.57
C ALA A 17 3.94 16.86 18.14
N ALA A 18 3.26 16.47 19.23
CA ALA A 18 3.39 15.11 19.75
C ALA A 18 2.92 14.12 18.67
N GLU A 19 3.73 13.09 18.42
CA GLU A 19 3.32 12.04 17.50
C GLU A 19 2.07 11.33 18.02
N PRO A 20 1.08 11.04 17.15
CA PRO A 20 -0.11 10.33 17.58
C PRO A 20 0.28 8.93 18.08
N THR A 21 -0.06 8.64 19.33
CA THR A 21 0.10 7.31 19.92
C THR A 21 -1.18 6.51 19.70
N PHE A 22 -1.06 5.31 19.15
CA PHE A 22 -2.20 4.41 18.90
C PHE A 22 -2.25 3.32 19.96
N SER A 23 -3.47 2.98 20.39
CA SER A 23 -3.71 1.84 21.27
C SER A 23 -3.53 0.51 20.54
N THR A 24 -3.23 -0.56 21.28
CA THR A 24 -3.18 -1.92 20.73
C THR A 24 -4.47 -2.29 19.98
N ALA A 25 -5.64 -1.86 20.46
CA ALA A 25 -6.90 -2.12 19.78
C ALA A 25 -7.00 -1.44 18.41
N GLN A 26 -6.48 -0.21 18.27
CA GLN A 26 -6.42 0.49 16.99
C GLN A 26 -5.46 -0.20 16.03
N GLY A 27 -4.30 -0.66 16.51
CA GLY A 27 -3.34 -1.43 15.72
C GLY A 27 -3.92 -2.76 15.21
N THR A 28 -4.58 -3.53 16.09
CA THR A 28 -5.24 -4.78 15.70
C THR A 28 -6.35 -4.54 14.67
N SER A 29 -7.18 -3.50 14.87
CA SER A 29 -8.23 -3.13 13.91
C SER A 29 -7.66 -2.73 12.54
N ALA A 30 -6.56 -1.97 12.53
CA ALA A 30 -5.86 -1.61 11.30
C ALA A 30 -5.30 -2.85 10.56
N LYS A 31 -4.68 -3.79 11.30
CA LYS A 31 -4.23 -5.07 10.75
C LYS A 31 -5.40 -5.86 10.14
N THR A 32 -6.48 -6.05 10.89
CA THR A 32 -7.67 -6.77 10.40
C THR A 32 -8.21 -6.15 9.12
N ASN A 33 -8.35 -4.81 9.09
CA ASN A 33 -8.83 -4.12 7.90
C ASN A 33 -7.93 -4.33 6.67
N LEU A 34 -6.60 -4.33 6.85
CA LEU A 34 -5.66 -4.62 5.77
C LEU A 34 -5.84 -6.05 5.26
N CYS A 35 -5.81 -7.04 6.14
CA CYS A 35 -5.85 -8.45 5.75
C CYS A 35 -7.19 -8.82 5.09
N ASP A 36 -8.32 -8.29 5.59
CA ASP A 36 -9.63 -8.51 4.99
C ASP A 36 -9.72 -7.94 3.57
N ARG A 37 -9.11 -6.77 3.33
CA ARG A 37 -9.06 -6.14 2.00
C ARG A 37 -8.08 -6.83 1.06
N PHE A 38 -7.01 -7.42 1.60
CA PHE A 38 -6.01 -8.14 0.84
C PHE A 38 -6.51 -9.50 0.34
N LYS A 39 -7.28 -10.22 1.15
CA LYS A 39 -7.79 -11.56 0.81
C LYS A 39 -8.44 -11.69 -0.57
N PRO A 40 -9.38 -10.81 -1.00
CA PRO A 40 -9.94 -10.88 -2.35
C PRO A 40 -8.92 -10.48 -3.46
N ALA A 41 -7.89 -9.69 -3.12
CA ALA A 41 -6.88 -9.24 -4.07
C ALA A 41 -5.91 -10.35 -4.49
N MET A 42 -5.71 -11.38 -3.65
CA MET A 42 -4.82 -12.51 -3.93
C MET A 42 -5.17 -13.30 -5.21
N ASN A 43 -6.42 -13.22 -5.67
CA ASN A 43 -6.81 -13.89 -6.90
C ASN A 43 -6.40 -13.11 -8.18
N ALA A 44 -5.94 -11.86 -8.05
CA ALA A 44 -5.70 -10.98 -9.20
C ALA A 44 -4.61 -11.52 -10.14
N ILE A 45 -3.49 -12.03 -9.60
CA ILE A 45 -2.41 -12.62 -10.42
C ILE A 45 -2.91 -13.85 -11.17
N HIS A 46 -3.73 -14.69 -10.54
CA HIS A 46 -4.29 -15.87 -11.19
C HIS A 46 -5.21 -15.48 -12.36
N ILE A 47 -6.07 -14.47 -12.16
CA ILE A 47 -6.95 -13.94 -13.23
C ILE A 47 -6.10 -13.37 -14.38
N GLU A 48 -5.05 -12.61 -14.08
CA GLU A 48 -4.16 -12.04 -15.11
C GLU A 48 -3.44 -13.11 -15.94
N THR A 49 -3.03 -14.21 -15.29
CA THR A 49 -2.18 -15.22 -15.93
C THR A 49 -2.96 -16.37 -16.58
N ASN A 50 -4.15 -16.70 -16.06
CA ASN A 50 -4.92 -17.87 -16.50
C ASN A 50 -6.37 -17.52 -16.88
N GLY A 51 -6.81 -16.28 -16.67
CA GLY A 51 -8.16 -15.85 -16.97
C GLY A 51 -8.43 -15.73 -18.48
N PRO A 52 -9.69 -15.84 -18.90
CA PRO A 52 -10.06 -15.71 -20.30
C PRO A 52 -10.03 -14.27 -20.83
N ASP A 53 -9.93 -13.28 -19.93
CA ASP A 53 -9.94 -11.85 -20.25
C ASP A 53 -8.77 -11.13 -19.54
N PRO A 54 -7.71 -10.76 -20.28
CA PRO A 54 -6.60 -9.97 -19.74
C PRO A 54 -7.00 -8.59 -19.21
N GLY A 55 -8.09 -8.00 -19.71
CA GLY A 55 -8.60 -6.73 -19.19
C GLY A 55 -9.15 -6.86 -17.77
N LEU A 56 -9.80 -7.97 -17.47
CA LEU A 56 -10.29 -8.28 -16.13
C LEU A 56 -9.13 -8.51 -15.14
N GLY A 57 -8.06 -9.19 -15.56
CA GLY A 57 -6.86 -9.40 -14.75
C GLY A 57 -6.19 -8.09 -14.33
N ARG A 58 -5.94 -7.21 -15.29
CA ARG A 58 -5.40 -5.86 -15.06
C ARG A 58 -6.28 -5.03 -14.13
N THR A 59 -7.60 -5.12 -14.31
CA THR A 59 -8.58 -4.43 -13.44
C THR A 59 -8.52 -4.98 -12.02
N ALA A 60 -8.45 -6.30 -11.84
CA ALA A 60 -8.32 -6.93 -10.54
C ALA A 60 -7.02 -6.52 -9.83
N LEU A 61 -5.90 -6.46 -10.56
CA LEU A 61 -4.60 -6.00 -10.03
C LEU A 61 -4.67 -4.54 -9.55
N LEU A 62 -5.24 -3.63 -10.36
CA LEU A 62 -5.39 -2.22 -9.97
C LEU A 62 -6.32 -2.05 -8.75
N ASN A 63 -7.43 -2.78 -8.71
CA ASN A 63 -8.33 -2.78 -7.56
C ASN A 63 -7.63 -3.30 -6.29
N GLY A 64 -6.84 -4.37 -6.42
CA GLY A 64 -6.01 -4.91 -5.34
C GLY A 64 -4.99 -3.90 -4.84
N ALA A 65 -4.28 -3.22 -5.75
CA ALA A 65 -3.30 -2.19 -5.40
C ALA A 65 -3.94 -1.03 -4.64
N LEU A 66 -5.11 -0.55 -5.10
CA LEU A 66 -5.87 0.51 -4.43
C LEU A 66 -6.34 0.08 -3.03
N ALA A 67 -6.82 -1.15 -2.88
CA ALA A 67 -7.24 -1.69 -1.59
C ALA A 67 -6.08 -1.73 -0.58
N LEU A 68 -4.90 -2.20 -1.03
CA LEU A 68 -3.68 -2.24 -0.22
C LEU A 68 -3.20 -0.84 0.17
N GLN A 69 -3.13 0.10 -0.79
CA GLN A 69 -2.73 1.48 -0.51
C GLN A 69 -3.68 2.17 0.47
N GLY A 70 -4.99 2.00 0.27
CA GLY A 70 -6.01 2.57 1.15
C GLY A 70 -5.95 2.02 2.58
N ALA A 71 -5.62 0.74 2.76
CA ALA A 71 -5.42 0.16 4.08
C ALA A 71 -4.07 0.60 4.71
N ALA A 72 -3.00 0.64 3.92
CA ALA A 72 -1.66 1.07 4.36
C ALA A 72 -1.60 2.53 4.81
N ALA A 73 -2.52 3.37 4.34
CA ALA A 73 -2.63 4.77 4.76
C ALA A 73 -3.09 4.93 6.23
N ASN A 74 -3.59 3.88 6.88
CA ASN A 74 -3.99 3.95 8.28
C ASN A 74 -2.76 4.21 9.18
N PRO A 75 -2.70 5.32 9.94
CA PRO A 75 -1.52 5.62 10.76
C PRO A 75 -1.37 4.65 11.94
N ALA A 76 -2.44 3.99 12.39
CA ALA A 76 -2.39 2.96 13.44
C ALA A 76 -1.83 1.61 12.96
N LEU A 77 -1.67 1.41 11.64
CA LEU A 77 -1.12 0.18 11.10
C LEU A 77 0.36 0.06 11.44
N ASP A 78 0.76 -1.10 11.96
CA ASP A 78 2.16 -1.39 12.25
C ASP A 78 3.02 -1.27 10.96
N PRO A 79 4.19 -0.62 11.02
CA PRO A 79 5.06 -0.42 9.87
C PRO A 79 5.35 -1.68 9.04
N ILE A 80 5.50 -2.86 9.66
CA ILE A 80 5.81 -4.09 8.90
C ILE A 80 4.68 -4.46 7.93
N TYR A 81 3.42 -4.25 8.35
CA TYR A 81 2.26 -4.49 7.51
C TYR A 81 2.10 -3.40 6.47
N ARG A 82 2.38 -2.14 6.84
CA ARG A 82 2.34 -1.00 5.93
C ARG A 82 3.31 -1.19 4.77
N ASP A 83 4.55 -1.54 5.07
CA ASP A 83 5.62 -1.70 4.09
C ASP A 83 5.33 -2.90 3.18
N ALA A 84 4.86 -4.03 3.75
CA ALA A 84 4.46 -5.19 2.96
C ALA A 84 3.27 -4.90 2.03
N ALA A 85 2.26 -4.16 2.52
CA ALA A 85 1.11 -3.75 1.73
C ALA A 85 1.50 -2.80 0.59
N GLN A 86 2.37 -1.83 0.86
CA GLN A 86 2.91 -0.92 -0.16
C GLN A 86 3.72 -1.69 -1.21
N ALA A 87 4.58 -2.61 -0.79
CA ALA A 87 5.35 -3.46 -1.70
C ALA A 87 4.46 -4.33 -2.59
N GLY A 88 3.39 -4.92 -2.03
CA GLY A 88 2.39 -5.66 -2.79
C GLY A 88 1.66 -4.78 -3.80
N ALA A 89 1.23 -3.59 -3.37
CA ALA A 89 0.55 -2.63 -4.25
C ALA A 89 1.44 -2.19 -5.43
N SER A 90 2.70 -1.85 -5.16
CA SER A 90 3.66 -1.51 -6.22
C SER A 90 3.89 -2.67 -7.18
N ALA A 91 4.02 -3.91 -6.68
CA ALA A 91 4.22 -5.06 -7.55
C ALA A 91 3.00 -5.36 -8.45
N TYR A 92 1.78 -5.14 -7.96
CA TYR A 92 0.57 -5.22 -8.80
C TYR A 92 0.54 -4.12 -9.88
N GLN A 93 0.92 -2.89 -9.53
CA GLN A 93 1.02 -1.79 -10.50
C GLN A 93 2.08 -2.07 -11.56
N ASP A 94 3.26 -2.55 -11.17
CA ASP A 94 4.35 -2.92 -12.09
C ASP A 94 3.91 -4.04 -13.04
N LEU A 95 3.19 -5.05 -12.54
CA LEU A 95 2.63 -6.11 -13.38
C LEU A 95 1.64 -5.54 -14.39
N VAL A 96 0.77 -4.60 -14.01
CA VAL A 96 -0.13 -3.92 -14.95
C VAL A 96 0.65 -3.16 -16.03
N VAL A 97 1.71 -2.44 -15.66
CA VAL A 97 2.56 -1.72 -16.62
C VAL A 97 3.20 -2.67 -17.61
N VAL A 98 3.79 -3.77 -17.13
CA VAL A 98 4.42 -4.78 -18.00
C VAL A 98 3.40 -5.52 -18.87
N SER A 99 2.23 -5.85 -18.32
CA SER A 99 1.14 -6.51 -19.05
C SER A 99 0.57 -5.65 -20.20
N SER A 100 0.83 -4.34 -20.22
CA SER A 100 0.36 -3.45 -21.29
C SER A 100 1.01 -3.76 -22.64
N SER A 101 2.17 -4.42 -22.65
CA SER A 101 2.87 -4.84 -23.87
C SER A 101 3.36 -6.30 -23.85
N GLY A 102 3.33 -6.97 -22.69
CA GLY A 102 3.69 -8.38 -22.53
C GLY A 102 2.54 -9.27 -22.09
N LYS A 103 2.74 -10.57 -22.20
CA LYS A 103 1.83 -11.64 -21.77
C LYS A 103 2.61 -12.85 -21.26
N ALA A 104 1.90 -13.85 -20.74
CA ALA A 104 2.50 -15.10 -20.27
C ALA A 104 3.45 -15.72 -21.32
N GLY A 105 4.64 -16.13 -20.86
CA GLY A 105 5.73 -16.62 -21.70
C GLY A 105 6.71 -15.55 -22.17
N ASP A 106 6.38 -14.26 -22.02
CA ASP A 106 7.34 -13.17 -22.20
C ASP A 106 8.20 -13.05 -20.92
N PRO A 107 9.55 -13.09 -21.00
CA PRO A 107 10.40 -13.13 -19.81
C PRO A 107 10.19 -11.98 -18.82
N GLN A 108 9.90 -10.78 -19.33
CA GLN A 108 9.63 -9.61 -18.51
C GLN A 108 8.29 -9.72 -17.77
N PHE A 109 7.27 -10.25 -18.43
CA PHE A 109 5.95 -10.49 -17.83
C PHE A 109 6.04 -11.57 -16.75
N ASP A 110 6.67 -12.71 -17.07
CA ASP A 110 6.83 -13.82 -16.12
C ASP A 110 7.65 -13.38 -14.89
N SER A 111 8.67 -12.54 -15.08
CA SER A 111 9.42 -11.94 -13.97
C SER A 111 8.54 -11.02 -13.09
N ALA A 112 7.67 -10.20 -13.70
CA ALA A 112 6.76 -9.32 -12.96
C ALA A 112 5.72 -10.13 -12.17
N VAL A 113 5.16 -11.19 -12.77
CA VAL A 113 4.27 -12.16 -12.10
C VAL A 113 4.96 -12.78 -10.88
N ASN A 114 6.20 -13.25 -11.05
CA ASN A 114 6.96 -13.85 -9.95
C ASN A 114 7.24 -12.87 -8.81
N ASN A 115 7.56 -11.62 -9.14
CA ASN A 115 7.74 -10.56 -8.14
C ASN A 115 6.43 -10.28 -7.38
N ALA A 116 5.32 -10.10 -8.09
CA ALA A 116 4.01 -9.88 -7.48
C ALA A 116 3.61 -11.04 -6.55
N ASN A 117 3.77 -12.28 -7.00
CA ASN A 117 3.55 -13.48 -6.19
C ASN A 117 4.42 -13.51 -4.93
N ALA A 118 5.68 -13.05 -5.01
CA ALA A 118 6.58 -13.01 -3.86
C ALA A 118 6.13 -11.97 -2.82
N LYS A 119 5.67 -10.79 -3.25
CA LYS A 119 5.15 -9.76 -2.35
C LYS A 119 3.81 -10.16 -1.74
N GLU A 120 2.95 -10.81 -2.52
CA GLU A 120 1.69 -11.38 -2.05
C GLU A 120 1.93 -12.40 -0.94
N ARG A 121 2.84 -13.37 -1.14
CA ARG A 121 3.21 -14.35 -0.10
C ARG A 121 3.71 -13.68 1.17
N ALA A 122 4.61 -12.69 1.06
CA ALA A 122 5.13 -12.00 2.23
C ALA A 122 4.02 -11.31 3.05
N LEU A 123 3.04 -10.69 2.39
CA LEU A 123 1.90 -10.09 3.07
C LEU A 123 0.94 -11.13 3.65
N LYS A 124 0.70 -12.23 2.92
CA LYS A 124 -0.10 -13.37 3.37
C LYS A 124 0.45 -13.98 4.66
N ASP A 125 1.76 -14.20 4.72
CA ASP A 125 2.45 -14.74 5.89
C ASP A 125 2.27 -13.83 7.13
N LEU A 126 2.27 -12.50 6.95
CA LEU A 126 1.98 -11.55 8.03
C LEU A 126 0.51 -11.57 8.47
N CYS A 127 -0.40 -11.77 7.53
CA CYS A 127 -1.84 -11.87 7.81
C CYS A 127 -2.23 -13.18 8.49
N GLY A 128 -1.42 -14.24 8.38
CA GLY A 128 -1.65 -15.53 9.04
C GLY A 128 -2.61 -16.46 8.30
N ASP A 129 -2.76 -16.25 6.98
CA ASP A 129 -3.55 -17.09 6.07
C ASP A 129 -2.67 -18.07 5.29
#